data_AF-A0A6G2JCN1-F1
#
_entry.id   AF-A0A6G2JCN1-F1
#
_cell.length_a   1.000
_cell.length_b   1.000
_cell.length_c   1.000
_cell.angle_alpha   90.00
_cell.angle_beta   90.00
_cell.angle_gamma   90.00
#
_symmetry.space_group_name_H-M   'P 1'
#
loop_
_entity.id
_entity.type
_entity.pdbx_description
1 polymer ?
#
loop_
_entity_poly.entity_id
_entity_poly.type
_entity_poly.pdbx_seq_one_letter_code
_entity_poly.pdbx_strand_id
1 'polypeptide(L)'
;MRFGTRLTARQVDVLLAAAAIIAVGTGLASWAVGTGWGRWLTVTHALAGLTLLALAPAKLRGSVRTGLKRRRATRWLSMLLGALVVATVVLGVLHATGLWHGVGYWSALWTHVLLVAFVVPLLVWHIVSRPGRPGIADLDRRAFIGGAIAMAAAGAAYWIQQLVVGDNRRFTGSHEIGSFTPAEMPTTMWLNDRSPRVAVSDWELTVAGEPVQLQTLHDRATSLTADLDCTGGWWSRQSWDAVPLAELLPAIDAPTLEVTSLTGYSRLFPARDAASLYLAVGYGGEPLRRGHGAPVRLVAPGRRGFWWVKWVTRIDVVSRPWWLQLPFPAE
;
A
#
# COMPACT_ATOMS: atom_id res chain seq x y z
N MET A 1 -34.34 36.26 -4.96
CA MET A 1 -32.89 35.90 -4.95
C MET A 1 -32.70 34.49 -5.50
N ARG A 2 -32.10 34.30 -6.68
CA ARG A 2 -31.72 32.98 -7.16
C ARG A 2 -30.45 32.56 -6.42
N PHE A 3 -30.57 31.76 -5.36
CA PHE A 3 -29.42 31.06 -4.77
C PHE A 3 -28.91 30.04 -5.80
N GLY A 4 -28.02 30.49 -6.69
CA GLY A 4 -27.30 29.60 -7.59
C GLY A 4 -26.33 28.75 -6.77
N THR A 5 -26.80 27.60 -6.30
CA THR A 5 -26.03 26.53 -5.62
C THR A 5 -25.00 25.84 -6.51
N ARG A 6 -24.64 26.44 -7.66
CA ARG A 6 -23.69 25.86 -8.60
C ARG A 6 -22.29 26.38 -8.31
N LEU A 7 -21.39 25.44 -8.03
CA LEU A 7 -19.96 25.70 -7.94
C LEU A 7 -19.43 26.28 -9.24
N THR A 8 -18.53 27.27 -9.14
CA THR A 8 -17.77 27.76 -10.29
C THR A 8 -16.72 26.73 -10.71
N ALA A 9 -16.19 26.85 -11.93
CA ALA A 9 -15.14 25.94 -12.40
C ALA A 9 -13.89 25.96 -11.51
N ARG A 10 -13.50 27.13 -11.00
CA ARG A 10 -12.34 27.27 -10.10
C ARG A 10 -12.57 26.60 -8.75
N GLN A 11 -13.75 26.75 -8.18
CA GLN A 11 -14.13 26.09 -6.93
C GLN A 11 -14.10 24.56 -7.06
N VAL A 12 -14.64 24.02 -8.16
CA VAL A 12 -14.55 22.58 -8.45
C VAL A 12 -13.09 22.14 -8.56
N ASP A 13 -12.24 22.94 -9.20
CA ASP A 13 -10.82 22.62 -9.37
C ASP A 13 -10.04 22.59 -8.05
N VAL A 14 -10.30 23.54 -7.13
CA VAL A 14 -9.73 23.48 -5.77
C VAL A 14 -10.19 22.22 -5.03
N LEU A 15 -11.48 21.91 -5.07
CA LEU A 15 -12.03 20.74 -4.36
C LEU A 15 -11.48 19.43 -4.91
N LEU A 16 -11.36 19.31 -6.25
CA LEU A 16 -10.72 18.16 -6.90
C LEU A 16 -9.24 18.05 -6.54
N ALA A 17 -8.51 19.18 -6.50
CA ALA A 17 -7.11 19.18 -6.10
C ALA A 17 -6.95 18.71 -4.65
N ALA A 18 -7.77 19.22 -3.72
CA ALA A 18 -7.77 18.79 -2.33
C ALA A 18 -8.07 17.29 -2.19
N ALA A 19 -9.12 16.79 -2.85
CA ALA A 19 -9.47 15.38 -2.84
C ALA A 19 -8.36 14.51 -3.44
N ALA A 20 -7.72 14.93 -4.54
CA ALA A 20 -6.60 14.21 -5.14
C ALA A 20 -5.37 14.16 -4.22
N ILE A 21 -5.01 15.27 -3.58
CA ILE A 21 -3.91 15.32 -2.61
C ILE A 21 -4.18 14.39 -1.43
N ILE A 22 -5.40 14.43 -0.87
CA ILE A 22 -5.81 13.56 0.23
C ILE A 22 -5.75 12.10 -0.22
N ALA A 23 -6.30 11.76 -1.39
CA ALA A 23 -6.29 10.39 -1.90
C ALA A 23 -4.86 9.85 -2.09
N VAL A 24 -3.97 10.62 -2.73
CA VAL A 24 -2.57 10.22 -2.93
C VAL A 24 -1.84 10.10 -1.59
N GLY A 25 -1.96 11.09 -0.70
CA GLY A 25 -1.29 11.09 0.60
C GLY A 25 -1.73 9.93 1.49
N THR A 26 -3.04 9.69 1.61
CA THR A 26 -3.58 8.57 2.39
C THR A 26 -3.28 7.21 1.76
N GLY A 27 -3.27 7.13 0.42
CA GLY A 27 -2.89 5.92 -0.31
C GLY A 27 -1.44 5.53 -0.03
N LEU A 28 -0.51 6.47 -0.16
CA LEU A 28 0.91 6.25 0.17
C LEU A 28 1.11 5.90 1.65
N ALA A 29 0.46 6.62 2.56
CA ALA A 29 0.55 6.37 4.00
C ALA A 29 0.03 4.98 4.39
N SER A 30 -1.00 4.46 3.70
CA SER A 30 -1.56 3.15 3.99
C SER A 30 -0.57 2.00 3.80
N TRP A 31 0.46 2.18 2.97
CA TRP A 31 1.51 1.17 2.77
C TRP A 31 2.39 1.03 4.00
N ALA A 32 2.60 2.10 4.77
CA ALA A 32 3.49 2.08 5.93
C ALA A 32 2.79 1.56 7.21
N VAL A 33 1.47 1.73 7.33
CA VAL A 33 0.72 1.46 8.57
C VAL A 33 0.04 0.09 8.52
N GLY A 34 0.59 -0.87 9.27
CA GLY A 34 0.03 -2.21 9.45
C GLY A 34 -0.78 -2.41 10.74
N THR A 35 -0.98 -1.35 11.52
CA THR A 35 -1.75 -1.35 12.77
C THR A 35 -3.18 -0.86 12.56
N GLY A 36 -4.07 -0.99 13.55
CA GLY A 36 -5.49 -0.60 13.44
C GLY A 36 -5.73 0.84 12.98
N TRP A 37 -4.78 1.75 13.16
CA TRP A 37 -4.79 3.11 12.59
C TRP A 37 -4.93 3.14 11.07
N GLY A 38 -4.46 2.09 10.38
CA GLY A 38 -4.61 1.91 8.94
C GLY A 38 -6.07 1.96 8.48
N ARG A 39 -7.05 1.64 9.35
CA ARG A 39 -8.47 1.76 9.05
C ARG A 39 -8.85 3.17 8.60
N TRP A 40 -8.40 4.18 9.34
CA TRP A 40 -8.74 5.57 9.07
C TRP A 40 -8.12 6.05 7.78
N LEU A 41 -6.87 5.65 7.49
CA LEU A 41 -6.22 5.93 6.21
C LEU A 41 -7.01 5.33 5.04
N THR A 42 -7.42 4.06 5.14
CA THR A 42 -8.20 3.37 4.10
C THR A 42 -9.56 4.04 3.87
N VAL A 43 -10.27 4.40 4.94
CA VAL A 43 -11.57 5.08 4.86
C VAL A 43 -11.43 6.46 4.22
N THR A 44 -10.48 7.27 4.69
CA THR A 44 -10.23 8.60 4.14
C THR A 44 -9.81 8.53 2.67
N HIS A 45 -8.97 7.55 2.30
CA HIS A 45 -8.60 7.29 0.91
C HIS A 45 -9.81 6.99 0.03
N ALA A 46 -10.69 6.08 0.48
CA ALA A 46 -11.90 5.72 -0.24
C ALA A 46 -12.84 6.92 -0.42
N LEU A 47 -13.10 7.68 0.64
CA LEU A 47 -13.94 8.88 0.59
C LEU A 47 -13.37 9.95 -0.34
N ALA A 48 -12.04 10.17 -0.32
CA ALA A 48 -11.38 11.12 -1.21
C ALA A 48 -11.51 10.69 -2.69
N GLY A 49 -11.29 9.41 -3.00
CA GLY A 49 -11.47 8.85 -4.34
C GLY A 49 -12.91 8.96 -4.84
N LEU A 50 -13.89 8.62 -4.01
CA LEU A 50 -15.32 8.73 -4.34
C LEU A 50 -15.76 10.21 -4.48
N THR A 51 -15.17 11.12 -3.71
CA THR A 51 -15.42 12.57 -3.83
C THR A 51 -14.98 13.11 -5.20
N LEU A 52 -13.88 12.58 -5.78
CA LEU A 52 -13.48 12.92 -7.15
C LEU A 52 -14.59 12.60 -8.16
N LEU A 53 -15.23 11.43 -8.02
CA LEU A 53 -16.35 11.03 -8.87
C LEU A 53 -17.61 11.88 -8.61
N ALA A 54 -17.92 12.18 -7.34
CA ALA A 54 -19.05 13.04 -6.99
C ALA A 54 -18.92 14.46 -7.58
N LEU A 55 -17.70 14.98 -7.71
CA LEU A 55 -17.42 16.28 -8.34
C LEU A 55 -17.33 16.24 -9.87
N ALA A 56 -17.18 15.05 -10.47
CA ALA A 56 -17.00 14.91 -11.92
C ALA A 56 -18.13 15.54 -12.76
N PRO A 57 -19.43 15.42 -12.42
CA PRO A 57 -20.50 16.09 -13.15
C PRO A 57 -20.37 17.62 -13.16
N ALA A 58 -19.92 18.22 -12.04
CA ALA A 58 -19.69 19.65 -11.95
C ALA A 58 -18.49 20.08 -12.81
N LYS A 59 -17.40 19.29 -12.81
CA LYS A 59 -16.23 19.51 -13.66
C LYS A 59 -16.57 19.42 -15.15
N LEU A 60 -17.37 18.41 -15.53
CA LEU A 60 -17.84 18.19 -16.90
C LEU A 60 -18.64 19.38 -17.43
N ARG A 61 -19.58 19.87 -16.62
CA ARG A 61 -20.43 21.03 -16.94
C ARG A 61 -19.64 22.34 -16.96
N GLY A 62 -18.74 22.55 -16.01
CA GLY A 62 -18.07 23.82 -15.79
C GLY A 62 -16.86 24.08 -16.70
N SER A 63 -16.06 23.05 -17.04
CA SER A 63 -14.80 23.26 -17.75
C SER A 63 -14.53 22.28 -18.89
N VAL A 64 -14.90 21.00 -18.77
CA VAL A 64 -14.54 19.99 -19.79
C VAL A 64 -15.26 20.25 -21.11
N ARG A 65 -16.59 20.48 -21.09
CA ARG A 65 -17.36 20.78 -22.31
C ARG A 65 -16.83 22.00 -23.05
N THR A 66 -16.49 23.06 -22.31
CA THR A 66 -15.90 24.29 -22.88
C THR A 66 -14.49 24.03 -23.42
N GLY A 67 -13.68 23.23 -22.72
CA GLY A 67 -12.34 22.83 -23.16
C GLY A 67 -12.34 22.03 -24.46
N LEU A 68 -13.27 21.09 -24.61
CA LEU A 68 -13.40 20.27 -25.82
C LEU A 68 -13.71 21.10 -27.08
N LYS A 69 -14.46 22.19 -26.92
CA LYS A 69 -14.77 23.14 -28.01
C LYS A 69 -13.55 23.89 -28.52
N ARG A 70 -12.50 24.08 -27.71
CA ARG A 70 -11.29 24.87 -28.07
C ARG A 70 -10.31 24.16 -29.03
N ARG A 71 -10.67 22.99 -29.56
CA ARG A 71 -9.94 22.20 -30.60
C ARG A 71 -8.41 22.04 -30.42
N ARG A 72 -7.88 22.12 -29.19
CA ARG A 72 -6.46 21.84 -28.90
C ARG A 72 -6.17 20.35 -29.05
N ALA A 73 -5.09 19.97 -29.75
CA ALA A 73 -4.68 18.56 -29.89
C ALA A 73 -4.50 17.87 -28.52
N THR A 74 -3.94 18.59 -27.55
CA THR A 74 -3.72 18.08 -26.18
C THR A 74 -5.00 17.81 -25.38
N ARG A 75 -6.20 18.14 -25.89
CA ARG A 75 -7.47 17.86 -25.17
C ARG A 75 -7.64 16.37 -24.87
N TRP A 76 -7.13 15.51 -25.73
CA TRP A 76 -7.22 14.05 -25.57
C TRP A 76 -6.40 13.57 -24.37
N LEU A 77 -5.26 14.19 -24.05
CA LEU A 77 -4.54 13.89 -22.81
C LEU A 77 -5.35 14.26 -21.55
N SER A 78 -6.12 15.36 -21.59
CA SER A 78 -7.04 15.70 -20.50
C SER A 78 -8.20 14.70 -20.36
N MET A 79 -8.69 14.17 -21.49
CA MET A 79 -9.72 13.12 -21.48
C MET A 79 -9.18 11.79 -20.98
N LEU A 80 -7.96 11.43 -21.40
CA LEU A 80 -7.23 10.26 -20.90
C LEU A 80 -7.02 10.36 -19.39
N LEU A 81 -6.58 11.51 -18.87
CA LEU A 81 -6.49 11.75 -17.43
C LEU A 81 -7.82 11.47 -16.71
N GLY A 82 -8.92 12.02 -17.22
CA GLY A 82 -10.26 11.78 -16.65
C GLY A 82 -10.65 10.30 -16.68
N ALA A 83 -10.40 9.61 -17.79
CA ALA A 83 -10.67 8.18 -17.95
C ALA A 83 -9.83 7.33 -16.99
N LEU A 84 -8.54 7.65 -16.84
CA LEU A 84 -7.63 6.97 -15.92
C LEU A 84 -8.04 7.18 -14.46
N VAL A 85 -8.48 8.38 -14.07
CA VAL A 85 -9.02 8.64 -12.72
C VAL A 85 -10.25 7.79 -12.46
N VAL A 86 -11.20 7.74 -13.41
CA VAL A 86 -12.40 6.89 -13.27
C VAL A 86 -12.02 5.42 -13.16
N ALA A 87 -11.16 4.92 -14.05
CA ALA A 87 -10.68 3.54 -14.03
C ALA A 87 -9.98 3.19 -12.70
N THR A 88 -9.17 4.11 -12.16
CA THR A 88 -8.50 3.97 -10.87
C THR A 88 -9.51 3.81 -9.74
N VAL A 89 -10.52 4.69 -9.66
CA VAL A 89 -11.55 4.59 -8.61
C VAL A 89 -12.38 3.33 -8.77
N VAL A 90 -12.76 2.94 -9.99
CA VAL A 90 -13.49 1.69 -10.27
C VAL A 90 -12.68 0.48 -9.81
N LEU A 91 -11.39 0.40 -10.13
CA LEU A 91 -10.52 -0.67 -9.63
C LEU A 91 -10.42 -0.69 -8.10
N GLY A 92 -10.37 0.49 -7.47
CA GLY A 92 -10.39 0.62 -6.02
C GLY A 92 -11.69 0.06 -5.41
N VAL A 93 -12.84 0.33 -6.02
CA VAL A 93 -14.14 -0.22 -5.61
C VAL A 93 -14.18 -1.74 -5.84
N LEU A 94 -13.79 -2.23 -7.02
CA LEU A 94 -13.75 -3.65 -7.35
C LEU A 94 -12.86 -4.44 -6.38
N HIS A 95 -11.69 -3.89 -6.06
CA HIS A 95 -10.81 -4.45 -5.04
C HIS A 95 -11.49 -4.42 -3.67
N ALA A 96 -12.03 -3.28 -3.25
CA ALA A 96 -12.58 -3.13 -1.91
C ALA A 96 -13.83 -4.00 -1.65
N THR A 97 -14.64 -4.27 -2.66
CA THR A 97 -15.79 -5.18 -2.58
C THR A 97 -15.43 -6.64 -2.78
N GLY A 98 -14.23 -6.94 -3.30
CA GLY A 98 -13.84 -8.31 -3.67
C GLY A 98 -14.55 -8.83 -4.92
N LEU A 99 -15.22 -7.96 -5.69
CA LEU A 99 -15.82 -8.33 -6.99
C LEU A 99 -14.75 -8.74 -8.01
N TRP A 100 -13.53 -8.22 -7.87
CA TRP A 100 -12.38 -8.66 -8.64
C TRP A 100 -11.09 -8.47 -7.83
N HIS A 101 -10.39 -9.56 -7.54
CA HIS A 101 -9.10 -9.51 -6.83
C HIS A 101 -7.90 -9.42 -7.76
N GLY A 102 -8.00 -9.93 -8.99
CA GLY A 102 -6.87 -10.03 -9.93
C GLY A 102 -6.86 -11.30 -10.75
N VAL A 103 -5.79 -11.49 -11.53
CA VAL A 103 -5.48 -12.72 -12.26
C VAL A 103 -4.01 -13.08 -12.03
N GLY A 104 -3.75 -14.24 -11.43
CA GLY A 104 -2.38 -14.66 -11.08
C GLY A 104 -1.71 -13.67 -10.12
N TYR A 105 -0.50 -13.21 -10.48
CA TYR A 105 0.26 -12.22 -9.70
C TYR A 105 -0.30 -10.77 -9.82
N TRP A 106 -1.17 -10.51 -10.79
CA TRP A 106 -1.70 -9.17 -11.07
C TRP A 106 -2.98 -8.92 -10.28
N SER A 107 -2.87 -8.23 -9.14
CA SER A 107 -4.03 -7.86 -8.34
C SER A 107 -4.73 -6.59 -8.84
N ALA A 108 -6.00 -6.45 -8.49
CA ALA A 108 -6.78 -5.23 -8.70
C ALA A 108 -6.12 -4.02 -8.01
N LEU A 109 -5.56 -4.22 -6.82
CA LEU A 109 -4.84 -3.18 -6.10
C LEU A 109 -3.51 -2.81 -6.79
N TRP A 110 -2.77 -3.80 -7.31
CA TRP A 110 -1.58 -3.53 -8.12
C TRP A 110 -1.90 -2.70 -9.36
N THR A 111 -2.97 -3.07 -10.07
CA THR A 111 -3.43 -2.35 -11.26
C THR A 111 -3.87 -0.92 -10.89
N HIS A 112 -4.59 -0.76 -9.78
CA HIS A 112 -4.98 0.54 -9.24
C HIS A 112 -3.77 1.45 -8.99
N VAL A 113 -2.73 0.92 -8.32
CA VAL A 113 -1.50 1.66 -8.02
C VAL A 113 -0.74 2.02 -9.31
N LEU A 114 -0.67 1.09 -10.27
CA LEU A 114 -0.04 1.34 -11.55
C LEU A 114 -0.74 2.47 -12.32
N LEU A 115 -2.08 2.51 -12.33
CA LEU A 115 -2.81 3.62 -12.95
C LEU A 115 -2.52 4.95 -12.25
N VAL A 116 -2.39 4.97 -10.92
CA VAL A 116 -2.02 6.19 -10.19
C VAL A 116 -0.65 6.71 -10.63
N ALA A 117 0.32 5.83 -10.90
CA ALA A 117 1.64 6.21 -11.40
C ALA A 117 1.57 6.94 -12.76
N PHE A 118 0.55 6.67 -13.58
CA PHE A 118 0.28 7.42 -14.81
C PHE A 118 -0.58 8.67 -14.60
N VAL A 119 -1.55 8.61 -13.68
CA VAL A 119 -2.45 9.73 -13.35
C VAL A 119 -1.68 10.91 -12.79
N VAL A 120 -0.70 10.69 -11.90
CA VAL A 120 0.01 11.78 -11.21
C VAL A 120 0.79 12.68 -12.19
N PRO A 121 1.67 12.17 -13.07
CA PRO A 121 2.34 12.99 -14.07
C PRO A 121 1.38 13.71 -15.02
N LEU A 122 0.32 13.02 -15.47
CA LEU A 122 -0.70 13.62 -16.35
C LEU A 122 -1.49 14.72 -15.64
N LEU A 123 -1.77 14.58 -14.35
CA LEU A 123 -2.42 15.59 -13.52
C LEU A 123 -1.52 16.81 -13.36
N VAL A 124 -0.24 16.63 -13.03
CA VAL A 124 0.75 17.72 -12.94
C VAL A 124 0.83 18.46 -14.27
N TRP A 125 0.99 17.73 -15.37
CA TRP A 125 0.98 18.30 -16.72
C TRP A 125 -0.32 19.07 -17.00
N HIS A 126 -1.48 18.53 -16.62
CA HIS A 126 -2.77 19.17 -16.82
C HIS A 126 -2.86 20.50 -16.06
N ILE A 127 -2.43 20.52 -14.78
CA ILE A 127 -2.47 21.72 -13.95
C ILE A 127 -1.57 22.82 -14.54
N VAL A 128 -0.37 22.48 -14.99
CA VAL A 128 0.58 23.43 -15.58
C VAL A 128 0.12 23.91 -16.96
N SER A 129 -0.48 23.04 -17.77
CA SER A 129 -0.82 23.32 -19.16
C SER A 129 -2.19 23.98 -19.35
N ARG A 130 -3.06 24.00 -18.34
CA ARG A 130 -4.43 24.51 -18.46
C ARG A 130 -4.62 25.82 -17.68
N PRO A 131 -5.06 26.91 -18.34
CA PRO A 131 -5.34 28.17 -17.66
C PRO A 131 -6.57 28.01 -16.77
N GLY A 132 -6.39 28.24 -15.46
CA GLY A 132 -7.43 28.10 -14.45
C GLY A 132 -7.00 28.59 -13.07
N ARG A 133 -5.71 28.42 -12.73
CA ARG A 133 -5.03 28.85 -11.49
C ARG A 133 -6.01 29.07 -10.32
N PRO A 134 -6.62 27.98 -9.81
CA PRO A 134 -7.44 28.06 -8.62
C PRO A 134 -6.59 28.50 -7.43
N GLY A 135 -7.15 29.33 -6.55
CA GLY A 135 -6.44 29.87 -5.39
C GLY A 135 -7.21 29.67 -4.08
N ILE A 136 -6.56 29.97 -2.97
CA ILE A 136 -7.18 29.89 -1.63
C ILE A 136 -8.44 30.76 -1.53
N ALA A 137 -8.48 31.89 -2.26
CA ALA A 137 -9.65 32.76 -2.32
C ALA A 137 -10.90 32.09 -2.91
N ASP A 138 -10.76 31.00 -3.66
CA ASP A 138 -11.89 30.22 -4.16
C ASP A 138 -12.51 29.31 -3.07
N LEU A 139 -11.86 29.15 -1.90
CA LEU A 139 -12.40 28.45 -0.72
C LEU A 139 -13.37 29.35 0.07
N ASP A 140 -14.50 29.69 -0.54
CA ASP A 140 -15.58 30.43 0.10
C ASP A 140 -16.64 29.50 0.71
N ARG A 141 -17.69 30.11 1.27
CA ARG A 141 -18.85 29.39 1.81
C ARG A 141 -19.50 28.44 0.78
N ARG A 142 -19.50 28.79 -0.51
CA ARG A 142 -20.11 27.95 -1.55
C ARG A 142 -19.25 26.73 -1.85
N ALA A 143 -17.94 26.90 -1.94
CA ALA A 143 -16.99 25.80 -2.08
C ALA A 143 -17.08 24.86 -0.88
N PHE A 144 -17.17 25.39 0.34
CA PHE A 144 -17.36 24.59 1.54
C PHE A 144 -18.65 23.76 1.48
N ILE A 145 -19.80 24.38 1.21
CA ILE A 145 -21.09 23.67 1.11
C ILE A 145 -21.07 22.64 -0.01
N GLY A 146 -20.57 23.00 -1.20
CA GLY A 146 -20.50 22.08 -2.33
C GLY A 146 -19.54 20.91 -2.10
N GLY A 147 -18.40 21.16 -1.44
CA GLY A 147 -17.48 20.13 -0.99
C GLY A 147 -18.12 19.19 0.04
N ALA A 148 -18.84 19.73 1.02
CA ALA A 148 -19.56 18.95 2.02
C ALA A 148 -20.65 18.07 1.38
N ILE A 149 -21.41 18.59 0.40
CA ILE A 149 -22.40 17.81 -0.35
C ILE A 149 -21.72 16.69 -1.14
N ALA A 150 -20.60 16.98 -1.83
CA ALA A 150 -19.86 15.97 -2.56
C ALA A 150 -19.30 14.87 -1.63
N MET A 151 -18.78 15.27 -0.47
CA MET A 151 -18.30 14.35 0.56
C MET A 151 -19.43 13.50 1.16
N ALA A 152 -20.62 14.08 1.38
CA ALA A 152 -21.79 13.34 1.85
C ALA A 152 -22.24 12.30 0.81
N ALA A 153 -22.24 12.67 -0.48
CA ALA A 153 -22.52 11.72 -1.57
C ALA A 153 -21.47 10.60 -1.63
N ALA A 154 -20.19 10.93 -1.46
CA ALA A 154 -19.11 9.94 -1.35
C ALA A 154 -19.28 9.03 -0.13
N GLY A 155 -19.70 9.58 1.01
CA GLY A 155 -20.01 8.83 2.23
C GLY A 155 -21.18 7.87 2.05
N ALA A 156 -22.25 8.29 1.38
CA ALA A 156 -23.37 7.42 1.03
C ALA A 156 -22.94 6.29 0.07
N ALA A 157 -22.15 6.60 -0.97
CA ALA A 157 -21.61 5.61 -1.88
C ALA A 157 -20.69 4.61 -1.18
N TYR A 158 -19.81 5.09 -0.29
CA TYR A 158 -18.97 4.26 0.56
C TYR A 158 -19.81 3.37 1.46
N TRP A 159 -20.85 3.89 2.11
CA TRP A 159 -21.74 3.10 2.95
C TRP A 159 -22.44 1.99 2.15
N ILE A 160 -22.97 2.28 0.96
CA ILE A 160 -23.56 1.27 0.06
C ILE A 160 -22.52 0.22 -0.32
N GLN A 161 -21.30 0.64 -0.67
CA GLN A 161 -20.21 -0.28 -0.98
C GLN A 161 -19.91 -1.21 0.19
N GLN A 162 -19.96 -0.73 1.43
CA GLN A 162 -19.71 -1.55 2.62
C GLN A 162 -20.80 -2.60 2.87
N LEU A 163 -22.00 -2.49 2.28
CA LEU A 163 -23.05 -3.50 2.38
C LEU A 163 -22.71 -4.81 1.65
N VAL A 164 -21.77 -4.77 0.71
CA VAL A 164 -21.35 -5.95 -0.08
C VAL A 164 -19.94 -6.44 0.27
N VAL A 165 -19.27 -5.80 1.22
CA VAL A 165 -17.93 -6.21 1.67
C VAL A 165 -18.08 -7.37 2.64
N GLY A 166 -17.49 -8.52 2.33
CA GLY A 166 -17.48 -9.70 3.22
C GLY A 166 -16.57 -9.54 4.44
N ASP A 167 -16.80 -10.38 5.46
CA ASP A 167 -16.12 -10.33 6.77
C ASP A 167 -14.63 -10.68 6.72
N ASN A 168 -14.15 -11.26 5.62
CA ASN A 168 -12.76 -11.68 5.44
C ASN A 168 -11.80 -10.54 5.05
N ARG A 169 -12.25 -9.29 5.13
CA ARG A 169 -11.47 -8.10 4.75
C ARG A 169 -10.84 -7.43 5.96
N ARG A 170 -9.53 -7.21 5.90
CA ARG A 170 -8.79 -6.51 6.95
C ARG A 170 -9.00 -4.98 6.86
N PHE A 171 -8.71 -4.26 7.94
CA PHE A 171 -8.82 -2.80 7.99
C PHE A 171 -7.92 -2.04 6.99
N THR A 172 -6.89 -2.69 6.45
CA THR A 172 -6.03 -2.18 5.38
C THR A 172 -6.63 -2.32 4.00
N GLY A 173 -7.80 -2.96 3.89
CA GLY A 173 -8.49 -3.24 2.65
C GLY A 173 -8.15 -4.59 2.02
N SER A 174 -7.12 -5.28 2.53
CA SER A 174 -6.67 -6.59 2.07
C SER A 174 -7.70 -7.70 2.30
N HIS A 175 -7.75 -8.69 1.39
CA HIS A 175 -8.63 -9.87 1.48
C HIS A 175 -7.89 -11.10 1.98
N GLU A 176 -8.57 -11.94 2.76
CA GLU A 176 -8.01 -13.20 3.24
C GLU A 176 -7.74 -14.15 2.06
N ILE A 177 -6.55 -14.74 2.02
CA ILE A 177 -6.20 -15.82 1.09
C ILE A 177 -5.29 -16.84 1.79
N GLY A 178 -5.73 -18.09 1.83
CA GLY A 178 -4.92 -19.25 2.18
C GLY A 178 -4.45 -19.30 3.64
N SER A 179 -5.18 -18.70 4.58
CA SER A 179 -4.84 -18.75 6.01
C SER A 179 -4.74 -20.19 6.49
N PHE A 180 -3.64 -20.50 7.18
CA PHE A 180 -3.26 -21.83 7.64
C PHE A 180 -3.08 -22.88 6.53
N THR A 181 -3.15 -22.47 5.26
CA THR A 181 -2.91 -23.30 4.08
C THR A 181 -1.76 -22.70 3.28
N PRO A 182 -0.50 -22.96 3.64
CA PRO A 182 0.64 -22.27 3.01
C PRO A 182 0.76 -22.49 1.50
N ALA A 183 0.11 -23.54 0.97
CA ALA A 183 0.02 -23.81 -0.45
C ALA A 183 -0.81 -22.80 -1.24
N GLU A 184 -1.80 -22.21 -0.59
CA GLU A 184 -2.72 -21.23 -1.18
C GLU A 184 -2.29 -19.79 -0.89
N MET A 185 -1.35 -19.58 0.05
CA MET A 185 -0.80 -18.26 0.33
C MET A 185 -0.12 -17.69 -0.93
N PRO A 186 -0.50 -16.48 -1.40
CA PRO A 186 0.06 -15.92 -2.61
C PRO A 186 1.57 -15.62 -2.48
N THR A 187 2.32 -16.04 -3.49
CA THR A 187 3.71 -15.61 -3.66
C THR A 187 3.72 -14.20 -4.27
N THR A 188 4.34 -13.22 -3.60
CA THR A 188 4.48 -11.85 -4.13
C THR A 188 5.92 -11.37 -4.04
N MET A 189 6.35 -10.59 -5.04
CA MET A 189 7.70 -10.04 -5.15
C MET A 189 7.65 -8.52 -5.08
N TRP A 190 8.70 -7.91 -4.55
CA TRP A 190 8.84 -6.47 -4.58
C TRP A 190 9.38 -6.02 -5.96
N LEU A 191 8.57 -5.29 -6.73
CA LEU A 191 8.95 -4.77 -8.05
C LEU A 191 9.62 -5.82 -8.96
N ASN A 192 10.94 -5.71 -9.14
CA ASN A 192 11.80 -6.54 -10.00
C ASN A 192 12.55 -7.66 -9.25
N ASP A 193 12.32 -7.80 -7.94
CA ASP A 193 12.91 -8.84 -7.11
C ASP A 193 12.50 -10.25 -7.59
N ARG A 194 13.42 -11.20 -7.48
CA ARG A 194 13.24 -12.58 -7.95
C ARG A 194 13.65 -13.55 -6.87
N SER A 195 12.84 -14.58 -6.72
CA SER A 195 13.18 -15.69 -5.84
C SER A 195 14.54 -16.29 -6.23
N PRO A 196 15.54 -16.34 -5.34
CA PRO A 196 16.88 -16.85 -5.66
C PRO A 196 16.86 -18.38 -5.79
N ARG A 197 17.77 -18.95 -6.59
CA ARG A 197 17.97 -20.40 -6.75
C ARG A 197 19.26 -20.82 -6.05
N VAL A 198 19.25 -20.81 -4.73
CA VAL A 198 20.40 -21.22 -3.90
C VAL A 198 19.99 -22.45 -3.09
N ALA A 199 20.89 -23.42 -2.98
CA ALA A 199 20.65 -24.60 -2.17
C ALA A 199 20.67 -24.23 -0.68
N VAL A 200 19.85 -24.90 0.13
CA VAL A 200 19.78 -24.62 1.57
C VAL A 200 21.12 -24.88 2.27
N SER A 201 21.91 -25.84 1.78
CA SER A 201 23.26 -26.15 2.27
C SER A 201 24.25 -25.00 2.12
N ASP A 202 24.02 -24.13 1.14
CA ASP A 202 24.93 -23.04 0.78
C ASP A 202 24.47 -21.71 1.38
N TRP A 203 23.46 -21.75 2.27
CA TRP A 203 22.87 -20.56 2.83
C TRP A 203 23.68 -20.02 4.01
N GLU A 204 24.28 -18.86 3.81
CA GLU A 204 25.01 -18.15 4.85
C GLU A 204 24.11 -17.09 5.50
N LEU A 205 23.90 -17.23 6.81
CA LEU A 205 23.19 -16.26 7.63
C LEU A 205 24.15 -15.69 8.67
N THR A 206 24.22 -14.37 8.75
CA THR A 206 24.98 -13.64 9.78
C THR A 206 24.04 -12.76 10.60
N VAL A 207 24.17 -12.79 11.93
CA VAL A 207 23.41 -11.95 12.85
C VAL A 207 24.40 -11.23 13.77
N ALA A 208 24.37 -9.89 13.76
CA ALA A 208 25.30 -9.03 14.50
C ALA A 208 26.80 -9.40 14.27
N GLY A 209 27.16 -9.77 13.05
CA GLY A 209 28.52 -10.16 12.68
C GLY A 209 28.88 -11.62 12.94
N GLU A 210 28.02 -12.37 13.63
CA GLU A 210 28.26 -13.79 13.95
C GLU A 210 27.51 -14.72 13.01
N PRO A 211 28.14 -15.79 12.50
CA PRO A 211 27.48 -16.77 11.65
C PRO A 211 26.45 -17.59 12.46
N VAL A 212 25.24 -17.73 11.92
CA VAL A 212 24.16 -18.53 12.52
C VAL A 212 23.87 -19.72 11.61
N GLN A 213 24.03 -20.93 12.15
CA GLN A 213 23.70 -22.15 11.42
C GLN A 213 22.18 -22.30 11.28
N LEU A 214 21.72 -22.70 10.09
CA LEU A 214 20.28 -22.95 9.86
C LEU A 214 19.72 -24.04 10.78
N GLN A 215 20.51 -25.07 11.11
CA GLN A 215 20.07 -26.13 12.02
C GLN A 215 19.71 -25.56 13.39
N THR A 216 20.50 -24.63 13.92
CA THR A 216 20.22 -23.94 15.19
C THR A 216 18.89 -23.19 15.17
N LEU A 217 18.51 -22.61 14.03
CA LEU A 217 17.19 -21.99 13.89
C LEU A 217 16.06 -23.00 13.91
N HIS A 218 16.22 -24.15 13.23
CA HIS A 218 15.21 -25.21 13.22
C HIS A 218 15.02 -25.82 14.62
N ASP A 219 16.11 -26.06 15.34
CA ASP A 219 16.07 -26.66 16.68
C ASP A 219 15.41 -25.74 17.73
N ARG A 220 15.50 -24.42 17.52
CA ARG A 220 14.96 -23.40 18.43
C ARG A 220 13.60 -22.84 18.01
N ALA A 221 13.16 -23.13 16.79
CA ALA A 221 11.93 -22.57 16.25
C ALA A 221 10.71 -23.00 17.06
N THR A 222 9.84 -22.04 17.36
CA THR A 222 8.55 -22.27 18.00
C THR A 222 7.42 -21.74 17.12
N SER A 223 6.23 -22.31 17.28
CA SER A 223 5.05 -21.87 16.54
C SER A 223 4.62 -20.47 16.97
N LEU A 224 4.59 -19.55 16.02
CA LEU A 224 4.08 -18.19 16.16
C LEU A 224 2.94 -18.00 15.17
N THR A 225 1.72 -17.77 15.66
CA THR A 225 0.61 -17.38 14.78
C THR A 225 0.68 -15.89 14.46
N ALA A 226 0.84 -15.54 13.19
CA ALA A 226 0.91 -14.14 12.76
C ALA A 226 0.29 -13.91 11.38
N ASP A 227 -0.24 -12.70 11.19
CA ASP A 227 -0.87 -12.26 9.96
C ASP A 227 0.14 -11.53 9.06
N LEU A 228 0.38 -12.06 7.87
CA LEU A 228 1.08 -11.34 6.81
C LEU A 228 0.06 -10.53 5.99
N ASP A 229 0.08 -9.21 6.14
CA ASP A 229 -0.81 -8.30 5.41
C ASP A 229 -0.05 -7.61 4.25
N CYS A 230 -0.20 -8.15 3.06
CA CYS A 230 0.52 -7.70 1.86
C CYS A 230 0.00 -6.34 1.37
N THR A 231 0.92 -5.50 0.88
CA THR A 231 0.56 -4.25 0.18
C THR A 231 -0.08 -4.51 -1.18
N GLY A 232 -0.03 -5.76 -1.68
CA GLY A 232 -0.71 -6.22 -2.89
C GLY A 232 -2.20 -6.50 -2.74
N GLY A 233 -2.78 -6.32 -1.53
CA GLY A 233 -4.23 -6.36 -1.32
C GLY A 233 -4.77 -7.70 -0.83
N TRP A 234 -3.91 -8.54 -0.28
CA TRP A 234 -4.28 -9.79 0.37
C TRP A 234 -3.60 -9.91 1.73
N TRP A 235 -4.18 -10.69 2.62
CA TRP A 235 -3.56 -11.07 3.87
C TRP A 235 -3.74 -12.57 4.12
N SER A 236 -2.84 -13.15 4.90
CA SER A 236 -2.92 -14.57 5.27
C SER A 236 -2.40 -14.76 6.68
N ARG A 237 -3.15 -15.51 7.50
CA ARG A 237 -2.68 -15.95 8.82
C ARG A 237 -1.95 -17.27 8.68
N GLN A 238 -0.75 -17.38 9.24
CA GLN A 238 -0.02 -18.63 9.27
C GLN A 238 0.50 -18.92 10.68
N SER A 239 0.71 -20.21 10.96
CA SER A 239 1.56 -20.66 12.06
C SER A 239 2.99 -20.72 11.54
N TRP A 240 3.83 -19.75 11.89
CA TRP A 240 5.22 -19.66 11.49
C TRP A 240 6.10 -20.42 12.48
N ASP A 241 7.07 -21.20 11.99
CA ASP A 241 8.08 -21.83 12.83
C ASP A 241 9.27 -20.86 12.93
N ALA A 242 9.36 -20.14 14.05
CA ALA A 242 10.20 -18.95 14.15
C ALA A 242 10.96 -18.80 15.47
N VAL A 243 12.09 -18.10 15.39
CA VAL A 243 12.96 -17.73 16.53
C VAL A 243 12.94 -16.21 16.69
N PRO A 244 12.65 -15.66 17.89
CA PRO A 244 12.74 -14.22 18.14
C PRO A 244 14.13 -13.66 17.85
N LEU A 245 14.24 -12.46 17.28
CA LEU A 245 15.56 -11.85 17.02
C LEU A 245 16.32 -11.54 18.31
N ALA A 246 15.60 -11.16 19.37
CA ALA A 246 16.19 -10.90 20.68
C ALA A 246 16.98 -12.10 21.26
N GLU A 247 16.66 -13.32 20.81
CA GLU A 247 17.32 -14.56 21.22
C GLU A 247 18.62 -14.88 20.44
N LEU A 248 18.84 -14.18 19.33
CA LEU A 248 20.00 -14.33 18.44
C LEU A 248 20.96 -13.16 18.55
N LEU A 249 20.51 -12.04 19.11
CA LEU A 249 21.28 -10.81 19.22
C LEU A 249 21.97 -10.73 20.58
N PRO A 250 23.21 -10.20 20.64
CA PRO A 250 23.84 -9.83 21.91
C PRO A 250 23.09 -8.66 22.55
N ALA A 251 23.50 -8.24 23.75
CA ALA A 251 23.05 -6.96 24.31
C ALA A 251 23.48 -5.82 23.36
N ILE A 252 22.50 -5.08 22.83
CA ILE A 252 22.73 -4.06 21.80
C ILE A 252 22.59 -2.67 22.41
N ASP A 253 23.63 -1.84 22.27
CA ASP A 253 23.57 -0.40 22.54
C ASP A 253 23.53 0.39 21.23
N ALA A 254 22.49 0.13 20.42
CA ALA A 254 22.31 0.79 19.14
C ALA A 254 20.81 0.94 18.82
N PRO A 255 20.43 1.96 18.04
CA PRO A 255 19.02 2.26 17.82
C PRO A 255 18.36 1.38 16.75
N THR A 256 19.13 0.70 15.90
CA THR A 256 18.63 0.18 14.63
C THR A 256 19.22 -1.18 14.24
N LEU A 257 18.36 -2.04 13.71
CA LEU A 257 18.70 -3.29 13.01
C LEU A 257 18.47 -3.12 11.51
N GLU A 258 19.42 -3.53 10.69
CA GLU A 258 19.26 -3.65 9.24
C GLU A 258 19.12 -5.11 8.87
N VAL A 259 17.98 -5.49 8.29
CA VAL A 259 17.72 -6.85 7.80
C VAL A 259 17.87 -6.85 6.28
N THR A 260 18.78 -7.66 5.77
CA THR A 260 19.16 -7.71 4.36
C THR A 260 18.84 -9.08 3.76
N SER A 261 18.17 -9.03 2.60
CA SER A 261 17.91 -10.15 1.71
C SER A 261 19.14 -10.47 0.87
N LEU A 262 19.29 -11.73 0.46
CA LEU A 262 20.22 -12.14 -0.59
C LEU A 262 20.08 -11.32 -1.88
N THR A 263 18.89 -10.79 -2.15
CA THR A 263 18.58 -10.03 -3.37
C THR A 263 18.99 -8.55 -3.30
N GLY A 264 19.59 -8.11 -2.19
CA GLY A 264 19.95 -6.71 -1.95
C GLY A 264 18.88 -5.93 -1.19
N TYR A 265 17.62 -6.37 -1.26
CA TYR A 265 16.51 -5.77 -0.52
C TYR A 265 16.80 -5.67 0.98
N SER A 266 16.77 -4.47 1.56
CA SER A 266 16.94 -4.27 3.00
C SER A 266 15.88 -3.39 3.65
N ARG A 267 15.72 -3.58 4.96
CA ARG A 267 14.83 -2.78 5.80
C ARG A 267 15.46 -2.46 7.14
N LEU A 268 15.24 -1.23 7.61
CA LEU A 268 15.67 -0.81 8.95
C LEU A 268 14.53 -0.94 9.97
N PHE A 269 14.83 -1.53 11.12
CA PHE A 269 13.92 -1.69 12.25
C PHE A 269 14.52 -1.03 13.48
N PRO A 270 13.71 -0.46 14.38
CA PRO A 270 14.22 -0.02 15.67
C PRO A 270 14.67 -1.25 16.48
N ALA A 271 15.87 -1.21 17.07
CA ALA A 271 16.43 -2.35 17.79
C ALA A 271 15.58 -2.79 18.99
N ARG A 272 14.85 -1.86 19.62
CA ARG A 272 13.88 -2.17 20.69
C ARG A 272 12.77 -3.14 20.28
N ASP A 273 12.50 -3.28 18.98
CA ASP A 273 11.49 -4.20 18.45
C ASP A 273 12.04 -5.63 18.27
N ALA A 274 13.31 -5.92 18.61
CA ALA A 274 13.92 -7.23 18.41
C ALA A 274 13.12 -8.41 19.03
N ALA A 275 12.42 -8.17 20.14
CA ALA A 275 11.58 -9.19 20.78
C ALA A 275 10.27 -9.48 20.02
N SER A 276 9.86 -8.60 19.11
CA SER A 276 8.65 -8.73 18.27
C SER A 276 8.97 -8.93 16.79
N LEU A 277 10.24 -9.21 16.47
CA LEU A 277 10.72 -9.59 15.15
C LEU A 277 11.28 -11.00 15.24
N TYR A 278 11.06 -11.81 14.20
CA TYR A 278 11.40 -13.24 14.24
C TYR A 278 12.03 -13.67 12.92
N LEU A 279 12.97 -14.62 12.98
CA LEU A 279 13.39 -15.39 11.81
C LEU A 279 12.57 -16.66 11.74
N ALA A 280 11.83 -16.85 10.65
CA ALA A 280 11.09 -18.06 10.38
C ALA A 280 11.84 -18.95 9.38
N VAL A 281 11.76 -20.26 9.61
CA VAL A 281 12.33 -21.33 8.77
C VAL A 281 11.24 -22.27 8.21
N GLY A 282 10.04 -22.20 8.75
CA GLY A 282 8.88 -22.97 8.31
C GLY A 282 7.55 -22.25 8.54
N TYR A 283 6.48 -22.85 8.02
CA TYR A 283 5.10 -22.51 8.38
C TYR A 283 4.21 -23.75 8.25
N GLY A 284 3.11 -23.83 9.01
CA GLY A 284 2.13 -24.90 8.85
C GLY A 284 2.70 -26.33 8.94
N GLY A 285 3.83 -26.52 9.64
CA GLY A 285 4.53 -27.79 9.74
C GLY A 285 5.37 -28.19 8.51
N GLU A 286 5.52 -27.32 7.51
CA GLU A 286 6.38 -27.52 6.35
C GLU A 286 7.50 -26.46 6.27
N PRO A 287 8.67 -26.77 5.66
CA PRO A 287 9.67 -25.76 5.37
C PRO A 287 9.10 -24.62 4.51
N LEU A 288 9.69 -23.43 4.63
CA LEU A 288 9.31 -22.31 3.77
C LEU A 288 9.44 -22.72 2.29
N ARG A 289 8.49 -22.26 1.47
CA ARG A 289 8.61 -22.35 0.01
C ARG A 289 9.51 -21.24 -0.49
N ARG A 290 10.21 -21.51 -1.59
CA ARG A 290 11.14 -20.58 -2.23
C ARG A 290 10.54 -19.19 -2.46
N GLY A 291 9.30 -19.11 -2.94
CA GLY A 291 8.58 -17.85 -3.16
C GLY A 291 8.25 -17.05 -1.89
N HIS A 292 8.16 -17.74 -0.76
CA HIS A 292 7.81 -17.18 0.55
C HIS A 292 9.03 -16.88 1.44
N GLY A 293 10.24 -17.06 0.92
CA GLY A 293 11.47 -16.63 1.58
C GLY A 293 12.38 -17.75 2.05
N ALA A 294 12.19 -18.99 1.61
CA ALA A 294 13.07 -20.09 1.98
C ALA A 294 14.56 -19.82 1.69
N PRO A 295 15.48 -20.24 2.56
CA PRO A 295 15.23 -21.01 3.78
C PRO A 295 14.89 -20.14 5.01
N VAL A 296 15.15 -18.83 4.98
CA VAL A 296 14.94 -17.94 6.12
C VAL A 296 14.24 -16.66 5.69
N ARG A 297 13.17 -16.29 6.40
CA ARG A 297 12.53 -14.97 6.25
C ARG A 297 12.40 -14.27 7.59
N LEU A 298 12.27 -12.94 7.53
CA LEU A 298 11.76 -12.15 8.63
C LEU A 298 10.23 -12.27 8.71
N VAL A 299 9.74 -12.47 9.92
CA VAL A 299 8.34 -12.34 10.34
C VAL A 299 8.24 -11.12 11.25
N ALA A 300 7.39 -10.17 10.86
CA ALA A 300 7.28 -8.86 11.52
C ALA A 300 5.81 -8.50 11.80
N PRO A 301 5.17 -9.13 12.80
CA PRO A 301 3.76 -8.93 13.12
C PRO A 301 3.40 -7.45 13.30
N GLY A 302 2.20 -7.07 12.83
CA GLY A 302 1.73 -5.68 12.89
C GLY A 302 2.36 -4.72 11.86
N ARG A 303 3.35 -5.18 11.07
CA ARG A 303 3.90 -4.43 9.93
C ARG A 303 3.34 -4.96 8.60
N ARG A 304 3.21 -4.07 7.61
CA ARG A 304 2.78 -4.46 6.24
C ARG A 304 3.81 -5.36 5.56
N GLY A 305 3.39 -6.14 4.57
CA GLY A 305 4.17 -7.25 3.99
C GLY A 305 5.53 -6.87 3.40
N PHE A 306 5.73 -5.63 2.94
CA PHE A 306 7.05 -5.19 2.47
C PHE A 306 8.09 -5.09 3.61
N TRP A 307 7.67 -5.01 4.86
CA TRP A 307 8.59 -5.13 6.00
C TRP A 307 9.05 -6.57 6.25
N TRP A 308 8.39 -7.58 5.69
CA TRP A 308 8.69 -8.98 5.98
C TRP A 308 9.74 -9.51 5.00
N VAL A 309 10.99 -9.07 5.19
CA VAL A 309 12.14 -9.39 4.35
C VAL A 309 12.23 -10.90 4.13
N LYS A 310 12.30 -11.31 2.87
CA LYS A 310 12.47 -12.71 2.48
C LYS A 310 13.94 -12.98 2.22
N TRP A 311 14.34 -14.25 2.26
CA TRP A 311 15.70 -14.66 1.89
C TRP A 311 16.77 -13.93 2.70
N VAL A 312 16.57 -13.86 4.01
CA VAL A 312 17.45 -13.12 4.91
C VAL A 312 18.82 -13.79 4.96
N THR A 313 19.86 -13.01 4.70
CA THR A 313 21.27 -13.42 4.80
C THR A 313 22.03 -12.64 5.87
N ARG A 314 21.58 -11.43 6.21
CA ARG A 314 22.26 -10.59 7.19
C ARG A 314 21.31 -9.78 8.05
N ILE A 315 21.63 -9.71 9.34
CA ILE A 315 21.02 -8.78 10.29
C ILE A 315 22.15 -8.01 10.99
N ASP A 316 22.32 -6.75 10.63
CA ASP A 316 23.37 -5.90 11.17
C ASP A 316 22.82 -4.91 12.21
N VAL A 317 23.66 -4.55 13.16
CA VAL A 317 23.42 -3.44 14.08
C VAL A 317 24.03 -2.18 13.46
N VAL A 318 23.23 -1.13 13.25
CA VAL A 318 23.67 0.09 12.59
C VAL A 318 23.36 1.35 13.40
N SER A 319 24.19 2.38 13.24
CA SER A 319 24.06 3.64 13.98
C SER A 319 23.04 4.62 13.40
N ARG A 320 22.71 4.49 12.09
CA ARG A 320 21.72 5.37 11.45
C ARG A 320 20.32 5.15 12.01
N PRO A 321 19.48 6.19 12.13
CA PRO A 321 18.11 6.02 12.61
C PRO A 321 17.28 5.12 11.70
N TRP A 322 16.49 4.22 12.29
CA TRP A 322 15.65 3.28 11.54
C TRP A 322 14.65 3.95 10.59
N TRP A 323 14.20 5.17 10.89
CA TRP A 323 13.26 5.91 10.03
C TRP A 323 13.95 6.59 8.84
N LEU A 324 15.29 6.66 8.82
CA LEU A 324 16.06 7.24 7.73
C LEU A 324 16.31 6.20 6.63
N GLN A 325 15.22 5.80 5.97
CA GLN A 325 15.20 4.91 4.82
C GLN A 325 14.16 5.40 3.81
N LEU A 326 14.33 5.05 2.55
CA LEU A 326 13.28 5.31 1.57
C LEU A 326 12.01 4.53 1.98
N PRO A 327 10.81 5.13 1.87
CA PRO A 327 9.56 4.45 2.22
C PRO A 327 9.38 3.17 1.38
N PHE A 328 9.95 3.18 0.16
CA PHE A 328 9.99 2.09 -0.79
C PHE A 328 11.46 1.85 -1.18
N PRO A 329 11.97 0.61 -1.07
CA PRO A 329 13.36 0.32 -1.44
C PRO A 329 13.53 0.42 -2.96
N ALA A 330 14.66 0.96 -3.39
CA ALA A 330 15.00 1.13 -4.79
C ALA A 330 15.86 -0.01 -5.35
N GLU A 331 15.84 -1.18 -4.68
CA GLU A 331 16.89 -2.22 -4.69
C GLU A 331 18.13 -1.85 -3.87
#